data_AF-A0A969RVL9-F1
#
_entry.id   AF-A0A969RVL9-F1
#
_cell.length_a   1.000
_cell.length_b   1.000
_cell.length_c   1.000
_cell.angle_alpha   90.00
_cell.angle_beta   90.00
_cell.angle_gamma   90.00
#
_symmetry.space_group_name_H-M   'P 1'
#
loop_
_entity.id
_entity.type
_entity.pdbx_description
1 polymer ?
#
loop_
_entity_poly.entity_id
_entity_poly.type
_entity_poly.pdbx_seq_one_letter_code
_entity_poly.pdbx_strand_id
1 'polypeptide(L)'
;FVDSGVGAAVGEFAINGNARNGVVTGGLVTTGGAVTGTDGDASGFFFRIDANGATAKVAAFQDNLVEGLETFTYRLIDGEAYDVSSTAGSATITIDDNSSVQFNPIEGTQEGRDTLTGTAGNDRITGLGGRDTIRTGAGSDIVAYTSVRDGMDTIKDFSVGLDKIDVSQIMDSQNLTLSFEETVAQGYLQFGSVSNGGYVQFDLDGNAGSNRGITLALVEGVSLDNLNQSQNFIL
;
A
#
# COMPACT_ATOMS: atom_id res chain seq x y z
N PHE A 1 -28.95 16.62 -6.40
CA PHE A 1 -27.73 16.60 -5.57
C PHE A 1 -27.38 15.15 -5.26
N VAL A 2 -26.09 14.84 -5.11
CA VAL A 2 -25.62 13.49 -4.73
C VAL A 2 -25.17 13.55 -3.27
N ASP A 3 -25.64 12.62 -2.44
CA ASP A 3 -25.32 12.57 -1.00
C ASP A 3 -24.72 11.19 -0.65
N SER A 4 -23.58 11.21 0.05
CA SER A 4 -22.82 10.04 0.49
C SER A 4 -23.12 9.63 1.94
N GLY A 5 -23.88 10.43 2.70
CA GLY A 5 -24.22 10.15 4.09
C GLY A 5 -23.11 10.42 5.12
N VAL A 6 -21.98 11.01 4.72
CA VAL A 6 -20.89 11.44 5.61
C VAL A 6 -20.97 12.96 5.80
N GLY A 7 -20.99 13.43 7.05
CA GLY A 7 -21.00 14.85 7.36
C GLY A 7 -19.76 15.55 6.79
N ALA A 8 -19.98 16.54 5.91
CA ALA A 8 -18.98 17.32 5.17
C ALA A 8 -18.37 16.69 3.90
N ALA A 9 -18.86 15.54 3.38
CA ALA A 9 -18.42 15.02 2.08
C ALA A 9 -19.56 15.04 1.05
N VAL A 10 -19.46 15.88 0.02
CA VAL A 10 -20.29 15.81 -1.18
C VAL A 10 -19.47 15.11 -2.26
N GLY A 11 -19.47 13.76 -2.26
CA GLY A 11 -18.84 12.90 -3.28
C GLY A 11 -17.54 13.43 -3.90
N GLU A 12 -16.44 13.25 -3.19
CA GLU A 12 -15.10 13.69 -3.58
C GLU A 12 -14.45 12.64 -4.51
N PHE A 13 -13.97 13.08 -5.68
CA PHE A 13 -13.15 12.27 -6.58
C PHE A 13 -11.85 13.05 -6.81
N ALA A 14 -10.83 12.72 -6.01
CA ALA A 14 -9.55 13.39 -6.06
C ALA A 14 -8.87 13.13 -7.41
N ILE A 15 -8.61 14.20 -8.17
CA ILE A 15 -7.75 14.18 -9.35
C ILE A 15 -6.79 15.34 -9.17
N ASN A 16 -5.51 15.10 -9.40
CA ASN A 16 -4.44 16.08 -9.26
C ASN A 16 -4.67 17.30 -10.18
N GLY A 17 -5.37 18.31 -9.66
CA GLY A 17 -5.73 19.56 -10.31
C GLY A 17 -5.07 20.74 -9.62
N ASN A 18 -4.61 21.73 -10.38
CA ASN A 18 -4.03 22.93 -9.77
C ASN A 18 -5.18 23.86 -9.33
N ALA A 19 -5.41 23.95 -8.01
CA ALA A 19 -6.52 24.66 -7.34
C ALA A 19 -6.71 26.13 -7.76
N ARG A 20 -5.74 26.75 -8.44
CA ARG A 20 -5.76 28.20 -8.71
C ARG A 20 -6.57 28.62 -9.93
N ASN A 21 -6.86 27.72 -10.87
CA ASN A 21 -7.49 28.11 -12.15
C ASN A 21 -8.77 27.35 -12.53
N GLY A 22 -9.28 26.44 -11.69
CA GLY A 22 -10.52 25.69 -11.98
C GLY A 22 -10.43 24.74 -13.18
N VAL A 23 -9.23 24.27 -13.50
CA VAL A 23 -8.98 23.33 -14.60
C VAL A 23 -8.76 21.94 -14.02
N VAL A 24 -9.61 20.98 -14.38
CA VAL A 24 -9.38 19.56 -14.11
C VAL A 24 -8.28 19.07 -15.05
N THR A 25 -7.13 18.69 -14.49
CA THR A 25 -6.01 18.08 -15.24
C THR A 25 -5.88 16.62 -14.83
N GLY A 26 -5.69 15.70 -15.79
CA GLY A 26 -5.40 14.28 -15.49
C GLY A 26 -6.44 13.27 -15.97
N GLY A 27 -6.73 13.22 -17.28
CA GLY A 27 -7.40 12.06 -17.88
C GLY A 27 -8.92 11.96 -17.70
N LEU A 28 -9.59 13.01 -17.20
CA LEU A 28 -11.06 13.05 -17.16
C LEU A 28 -11.65 13.21 -18.57
N VAL A 29 -12.45 12.26 -19.01
CA VAL A 29 -13.15 12.27 -20.32
C VAL A 29 -14.65 12.30 -20.12
N THR A 30 -15.34 13.27 -20.71
CA THR A 30 -16.80 13.43 -20.59
C THR A 30 -17.52 13.28 -21.93
N THR A 31 -18.73 12.72 -21.88
CA THR A 31 -19.68 12.69 -23.03
C THR A 31 -21.08 13.06 -22.53
N GLY A 32 -21.88 13.79 -23.32
CA GLY A 32 -23.27 14.12 -22.96
C GLY A 32 -23.41 15.04 -21.74
N GLY A 33 -22.34 15.70 -21.32
CA GLY A 33 -22.31 16.63 -20.18
C GLY A 33 -20.98 17.38 -20.15
N ALA A 34 -20.83 18.27 -19.18
CA ALA A 34 -19.65 19.10 -19.02
C ALA A 34 -19.27 19.29 -17.55
N VAL A 35 -17.97 19.38 -17.28
CA VAL A 35 -17.48 19.85 -15.98
C VAL A 35 -17.74 21.35 -15.88
N THR A 36 -18.41 21.79 -14.82
CA THR A 36 -18.81 23.20 -14.62
C THR A 36 -18.00 23.91 -13.54
N GLY A 37 -17.15 23.19 -12.82
CA GLY A 37 -16.25 23.77 -11.82
C GLY A 37 -15.61 22.71 -10.92
N THR A 38 -14.77 23.17 -10.00
CA THR A 38 -14.18 22.38 -8.91
C THR A 38 -14.72 22.88 -7.57
N ASP A 39 -14.61 22.08 -6.52
CA ASP A 39 -15.06 22.42 -5.17
C ASP A 39 -14.20 23.49 -4.45
N GLY A 40 -13.00 23.76 -4.95
CA GLY A 40 -12.11 24.81 -4.46
C GLY A 40 -10.89 24.30 -3.69
N ASP A 41 -10.90 23.03 -3.28
CA ASP A 41 -9.80 22.38 -2.55
C ASP A 41 -9.02 21.36 -3.41
N ALA A 42 -9.34 21.31 -4.71
CA ALA A 42 -8.69 20.49 -5.74
C ALA A 42 -8.88 18.97 -5.60
N SER A 43 -9.94 18.54 -4.93
CA SER A 43 -10.27 17.13 -4.76
C SER A 43 -11.66 16.73 -5.29
N GLY A 44 -12.44 17.66 -5.85
CA GLY A 44 -13.72 17.35 -6.47
C GLY A 44 -14.06 18.23 -7.68
N PHE A 45 -15.00 17.75 -8.51
CA PHE A 45 -15.54 18.49 -9.66
C PHE A 45 -17.06 18.41 -9.75
N PHE A 46 -17.67 19.47 -10.29
CA PHE A 46 -19.09 19.52 -10.60
C PHE A 46 -19.31 19.07 -12.05
N PHE A 47 -20.13 18.04 -12.25
CA PHE A 47 -20.51 17.54 -13.58
C PHE A 47 -21.97 17.86 -13.87
N ARG A 48 -22.22 18.65 -14.93
CA ARG A 48 -23.56 18.91 -15.44
C ARG A 48 -23.91 17.91 -16.53
N ILE A 49 -25.08 17.30 -16.38
CA ILE A 49 -25.64 16.33 -17.32
C ILE A 49 -26.52 17.09 -18.32
N ASP A 50 -26.11 17.12 -19.58
CA ASP A 50 -26.80 17.86 -20.65
C ASP A 50 -27.58 16.91 -21.60
N ALA A 51 -27.34 15.60 -21.50
CA ALA A 51 -27.99 14.58 -22.33
C ALA A 51 -28.19 13.26 -21.58
N ASN A 52 -29.15 12.46 -22.05
CA ASN A 52 -29.33 11.09 -21.58
C ASN A 52 -28.08 10.24 -21.88
N GLY A 53 -27.63 9.45 -20.92
CA GLY A 53 -26.41 8.64 -21.04
C GLY A 53 -25.10 9.42 -20.90
N ALA A 54 -25.11 10.57 -20.23
CA ALA A 54 -23.90 11.32 -19.96
C ALA A 54 -22.88 10.47 -19.16
N THR A 55 -21.60 10.58 -19.49
CA THR A 55 -20.51 9.90 -18.79
C THR A 55 -19.42 10.87 -18.37
N ALA A 56 -18.79 10.59 -17.24
CA ALA A 56 -17.55 11.19 -16.78
C ALA A 56 -16.61 10.03 -16.40
N LYS A 57 -15.48 9.90 -17.10
CA LYS A 57 -14.51 8.80 -16.92
C LYS A 57 -13.23 9.34 -16.33
N VAL A 58 -12.83 8.82 -15.18
CA VAL A 58 -11.58 9.15 -14.49
C VAL A 58 -10.63 7.97 -14.62
N ALA A 59 -9.34 8.23 -14.84
CA ALA A 59 -8.32 7.18 -14.78
C ALA A 59 -7.95 6.91 -13.32
N ALA A 60 -7.93 5.64 -12.91
CA ALA A 60 -7.36 5.27 -11.62
C ALA A 60 -5.84 5.55 -11.64
N PHE A 61 -5.33 6.04 -10.52
CA PHE A 61 -3.89 6.17 -10.30
C PHE A 61 -3.41 4.89 -9.63
N GLN A 62 -2.30 4.32 -10.12
CA GLN A 62 -1.62 3.28 -9.38
C GLN A 62 -0.79 3.96 -8.30
N ASP A 63 -1.13 3.71 -7.04
CA ASP A 63 -0.16 3.76 -5.97
C ASP A 63 0.30 2.31 -5.69
N ASN A 64 1.46 2.14 -5.05
CA ASN A 64 2.02 0.80 -4.84
C ASN A 64 1.53 0.19 -3.51
N LEU A 65 0.38 0.64 -3.00
CA LEU A 65 -0.28 0.08 -1.84
C LEU A 65 -1.33 -0.93 -2.34
N VAL A 66 -1.60 -1.98 -1.55
CA VAL A 66 -2.66 -2.93 -1.88
C VAL A 66 -3.81 -2.65 -0.94
N GLU A 67 -4.94 -2.26 -1.51
CA GLU A 67 -6.16 -1.92 -0.77
C GLU A 67 -7.24 -2.99 -1.01
N GLY A 68 -8.17 -3.10 -0.06
CA GLY A 68 -9.30 -4.01 -0.20
C GLY A 68 -10.33 -3.50 -1.21
N LEU A 69 -11.36 -4.33 -1.49
CA LEU A 69 -12.50 -3.88 -2.29
C LEU A 69 -13.26 -2.77 -1.57
N GLU A 70 -13.28 -1.57 -2.15
CA GLU A 70 -14.02 -0.44 -1.61
C GLU A 70 -15.32 -0.22 -2.39
N THR A 71 -16.42 0.01 -1.69
CA THR A 71 -17.72 0.27 -2.33
C THR A 71 -18.34 1.55 -1.79
N PHE A 72 -18.55 2.50 -2.69
CA PHE A 72 -19.18 3.77 -2.42
C PHE A 72 -20.57 3.80 -3.05
N THR A 73 -21.59 4.05 -2.23
CA THR A 73 -22.97 4.20 -2.72
C THR A 73 -23.32 5.67 -2.81
N TYR A 74 -23.64 6.13 -4.00
CA TYR A 74 -24.08 7.48 -4.29
C TYR A 74 -25.58 7.49 -4.51
N ARG A 75 -26.29 8.42 -3.84
CA ARG A 75 -27.75 8.56 -3.98
C ARG A 75 -28.09 9.91 -4.59
N LEU A 76 -28.98 9.91 -5.56
CA LEU A 76 -29.64 11.10 -6.07
C LEU A 76 -30.73 11.52 -5.09
N ILE A 77 -30.80 12.82 -4.80
CA ILE A 77 -31.86 13.44 -4.00
C ILE A 77 -32.77 14.28 -4.91
N ASP A 78 -34.07 14.20 -4.63
CA ASP A 78 -35.12 15.06 -5.18
C ASP A 78 -34.70 16.53 -5.13
N GLY A 79 -35.09 17.27 -6.17
CA GLY A 79 -34.90 18.71 -6.22
C GLY A 79 -36.25 19.43 -6.33
N GLU A 80 -36.25 20.75 -6.13
CA GLU A 80 -37.47 21.55 -6.26
C GLU A 80 -38.17 21.43 -7.62
N ALA A 81 -37.44 21.05 -8.67
CA ALA A 81 -37.92 20.96 -10.05
C ALA A 81 -38.00 19.52 -10.60
N TYR A 82 -37.62 18.50 -9.82
CA TYR A 82 -37.59 17.11 -10.29
C TYR A 82 -37.68 16.12 -9.12
N ASP A 83 -38.40 15.02 -9.34
CA ASP A 83 -38.43 13.87 -8.44
C ASP A 83 -37.50 12.77 -8.97
N VAL A 84 -36.74 12.15 -8.09
CA VAL A 84 -35.88 11.02 -8.37
C VAL A 84 -36.70 9.74 -8.35
N SER A 85 -36.55 8.92 -9.40
CA SER A 85 -37.19 7.61 -9.45
C SER A 85 -36.75 6.73 -8.27
N SER A 86 -37.71 6.15 -7.57
CA SER A 86 -37.47 5.23 -6.44
C SER A 86 -36.68 3.97 -6.83
N THR A 87 -36.58 3.66 -8.12
CA THR A 87 -35.84 2.50 -8.65
C THR A 87 -34.54 2.86 -9.36
N ALA A 88 -34.24 4.16 -9.53
CA ALA A 88 -33.04 4.63 -10.24
C ALA A 88 -32.34 5.79 -9.51
N GLY A 89 -32.52 5.88 -8.19
CA GLY A 89 -32.00 6.95 -7.35
C GLY A 89 -30.63 6.69 -6.75
N SER A 90 -29.93 5.62 -7.14
CA SER A 90 -28.58 5.36 -6.64
C SER A 90 -27.68 4.69 -7.66
N ALA A 91 -26.38 4.91 -7.50
CA ALA A 91 -25.33 4.22 -8.21
C ALA A 91 -24.26 3.77 -7.22
N THR A 92 -23.72 2.58 -7.41
CA THR A 92 -22.56 2.09 -6.65
C THR A 92 -21.32 2.23 -7.51
N ILE A 93 -20.26 2.78 -6.92
CA ILE A 93 -18.93 2.76 -7.49
C ILE A 93 -18.10 1.82 -6.62
N THR A 94 -17.54 0.80 -7.26
CA THR A 94 -16.64 -0.12 -6.62
C THR A 94 -15.24 0.18 -7.12
N ILE A 95 -14.32 0.46 -6.19
CA ILE A 95 -12.90 0.58 -6.47
C ILE A 95 -12.30 -0.76 -6.09
N ASP A 96 -11.79 -1.45 -7.10
CA ASP A 96 -11.08 -2.71 -6.95
C ASP A 96 -9.62 -2.41 -7.28
N ASP A 97 -8.87 -1.91 -6.30
CA ASP A 97 -7.40 -1.85 -6.38
C ASP A 97 -6.78 -3.23 -6.09
N ASN A 98 -7.39 -4.25 -6.67
CA ASN A 98 -6.85 -5.58 -6.68
C ASN A 98 -5.97 -5.73 -7.91
N SER A 99 -4.95 -4.88 -8.00
CA SER A 99 -3.75 -5.23 -8.75
C SER A 99 -3.06 -6.31 -7.93
N SER A 100 -3.57 -7.55 -8.01
CA SER A 100 -2.81 -8.72 -7.60
C SER A 100 -1.58 -8.76 -8.49
N VAL A 101 -0.52 -8.08 -8.06
CA VAL A 101 0.81 -8.60 -8.24
C VAL A 101 0.72 -10.00 -7.67
N GLN A 102 0.50 -10.98 -8.54
CA GLN A 102 0.39 -12.36 -8.12
C GLN A 102 1.80 -12.75 -7.70
N PHE A 103 2.06 -12.62 -6.40
CA PHE A 103 3.25 -13.16 -5.81
C PHE A 103 3.16 -14.67 -5.82
N ASN A 104 4.19 -15.36 -6.28
CA ASN A 104 4.26 -16.79 -6.02
C ASN A 104 4.61 -16.98 -4.55
N PRO A 105 3.77 -17.67 -3.75
CA PRO A 105 4.09 -17.92 -2.36
C PRO A 105 5.18 -18.99 -2.27
N ILE A 106 6.22 -18.70 -1.50
CA ILE A 106 7.29 -19.64 -1.18
C ILE A 106 7.43 -19.64 0.34
N GLU A 107 7.15 -20.79 0.95
CA GLU A 107 7.21 -20.95 2.39
C GLU A 107 8.25 -22.00 2.77
N GLY A 108 9.03 -21.69 3.80
CA GLY A 108 9.87 -22.66 4.48
C GLY A 108 9.06 -23.54 5.44
N THR A 109 9.72 -24.06 6.45
CA THR A 109 9.14 -24.98 7.42
C THR A 109 9.00 -24.32 8.79
N GLN A 110 8.04 -24.79 9.60
CA GLN A 110 7.82 -24.25 10.95
C GLN A 110 8.99 -24.51 11.91
N GLU A 111 9.78 -25.55 11.62
CA GLU A 111 10.99 -25.90 12.36
C GLU A 111 12.02 -26.42 11.34
N GLY A 112 13.01 -25.62 10.99
CA GLY A 112 13.98 -26.03 9.97
C GLY A 112 15.12 -25.07 9.77
N ARG A 113 15.96 -25.36 8.79
CA ARG A 113 16.85 -24.38 8.17
C ARG A 113 16.72 -24.63 6.69
N ASP A 114 15.95 -23.77 6.04
CA ASP A 114 15.55 -23.95 4.67
C ASP A 114 16.50 -23.21 3.72
N THR A 115 16.58 -23.70 2.49
CA THR A 115 17.18 -22.96 1.38
C THR A 115 16.07 -22.64 0.41
N LEU A 116 15.59 -21.40 0.47
CA LEU A 116 14.49 -20.91 -0.35
C LEU A 116 15.06 -20.16 -1.55
N THR A 117 14.47 -20.37 -2.72
CA THR A 117 14.88 -19.70 -3.96
C THR A 117 13.64 -19.34 -4.73
N GLY A 118 13.47 -18.05 -4.97
CA GLY A 118 12.44 -17.50 -5.82
C GLY A 118 12.61 -17.86 -7.28
N THR A 119 11.69 -17.33 -8.06
CA THR A 119 11.51 -17.52 -9.48
C THR A 119 12.07 -16.30 -10.23
N ALA A 120 11.62 -16.11 -11.46
CA ALA A 120 11.93 -14.91 -12.25
C ALA A 120 10.75 -13.92 -12.28
N GLY A 121 9.66 -14.22 -11.59
CA GLY A 121 8.55 -13.30 -11.35
C GLY A 121 8.49 -12.94 -9.88
N ASN A 122 7.57 -12.04 -9.54
CA ASN A 122 7.43 -11.53 -8.19
C ASN A 122 7.06 -12.65 -7.22
N ASP A 123 7.80 -12.80 -6.14
CA ASP A 123 7.60 -13.84 -5.12
C ASP A 123 7.37 -13.25 -3.73
N ARG A 124 6.55 -13.93 -2.94
CA ARG A 124 6.42 -13.66 -1.50
C ARG A 124 7.01 -14.84 -0.75
N ILE A 125 8.14 -14.59 -0.11
CA ILE A 125 8.96 -15.61 0.54
C ILE A 125 8.85 -15.45 2.06
N THR A 126 8.41 -16.49 2.74
CA THR A 126 8.34 -16.55 4.21
C THR A 126 9.20 -17.72 4.70
N GLY A 127 10.29 -17.43 5.41
CA GLY A 127 11.19 -18.45 5.97
C GLY A 127 10.51 -19.35 6.99
N LEU A 128 9.68 -18.74 7.85
CA LEU A 128 9.10 -19.34 9.05
C LEU A 128 10.21 -19.69 10.06
N GLY A 129 10.08 -20.79 10.79
CA GLY A 129 10.94 -21.07 11.93
C GLY A 129 12.27 -21.65 11.50
N GLY A 130 13.37 -20.98 11.80
CA GLY A 130 14.65 -21.50 11.37
C GLY A 130 15.76 -20.49 11.32
N ARG A 131 16.76 -20.80 10.50
CA ARG A 131 17.75 -19.84 10.02
C ARG A 131 17.92 -20.13 8.56
N ASP A 132 17.20 -19.39 7.74
CA ASP A 132 17.00 -19.76 6.36
C ASP A 132 17.98 -19.01 5.46
N THR A 133 18.27 -19.62 4.32
CA THR A 133 19.03 -18.99 3.24
C THR A 133 18.08 -18.70 2.10
N ILE A 134 17.84 -17.42 1.84
CA ILE A 134 16.84 -16.95 0.89
C ILE A 134 17.55 -16.34 -0.32
N ARG A 135 17.12 -16.76 -1.51
CA ARG A 135 17.36 -16.05 -2.77
C ARG A 135 16.03 -15.54 -3.31
N THR A 136 15.89 -14.23 -3.52
CA THR A 136 14.66 -13.62 -4.04
C THR A 136 14.48 -13.92 -5.52
N GLY A 137 15.56 -13.90 -6.29
CA GLY A 137 15.51 -14.15 -7.73
C GLY A 137 15.33 -12.85 -8.51
N ALA A 138 14.60 -12.90 -9.60
CA ALA A 138 14.27 -11.71 -10.39
C ALA A 138 12.79 -11.40 -10.23
N GLY A 139 12.45 -10.12 -10.21
CA GLY A 139 11.09 -9.69 -9.90
C GLY A 139 11.14 -8.56 -8.88
N SER A 140 9.97 -8.09 -8.48
CA SER A 140 9.81 -7.29 -7.26
C SER A 140 9.37 -8.24 -6.17
N ASP A 141 10.29 -8.65 -5.31
CA ASP A 141 10.06 -9.73 -4.35
C ASP A 141 9.82 -9.19 -2.94
N ILE A 142 9.10 -9.97 -2.14
CA ILE A 142 8.85 -9.65 -0.73
C ILE A 142 9.38 -10.79 0.14
N VAL A 143 10.31 -10.46 1.05
CA VAL A 143 10.69 -11.36 2.15
C VAL A 143 9.90 -10.96 3.39
N ALA A 144 8.99 -11.83 3.82
CA ALA A 144 8.02 -11.56 4.86
C ALA A 144 8.39 -12.20 6.19
N TYR A 145 8.26 -11.43 7.26
CA TYR A 145 8.38 -11.90 8.63
C TYR A 145 7.03 -11.75 9.33
N THR A 146 6.44 -12.87 9.73
CA THR A 146 5.13 -12.90 10.42
C THR A 146 5.30 -12.80 11.94
N SER A 147 6.50 -13.09 12.42
CA SER A 147 6.92 -13.02 13.81
C SER A 147 8.41 -12.73 13.89
N VAL A 148 8.87 -12.10 14.98
CA VAL A 148 10.31 -11.97 15.28
C VAL A 148 11.03 -13.32 15.43
N ARG A 149 10.26 -14.41 15.62
CA ARG A 149 10.78 -15.78 15.68
C ARG A 149 11.11 -16.37 14.31
N ASP A 150 10.61 -15.77 13.24
CA ASP A 150 10.90 -16.18 11.86
C ASP A 150 12.29 -15.69 11.40
N GLY A 151 13.01 -14.98 12.28
CA GLY A 151 14.26 -14.30 11.95
C GLY A 151 15.52 -15.17 11.94
N MET A 152 16.66 -14.48 11.94
CA MET A 152 18.02 -15.01 11.80
C MET A 152 18.33 -15.61 10.42
N ASP A 153 17.64 -15.12 9.39
CA ASP A 153 17.84 -15.53 8.00
C ASP A 153 19.02 -14.83 7.34
N THR A 154 19.37 -15.31 6.16
CA THR A 154 20.31 -14.69 5.24
C THR A 154 19.68 -14.55 3.87
N ILE A 155 19.43 -13.31 3.44
CA ILE A 155 18.98 -12.94 2.09
C ILE A 155 20.21 -12.69 1.23
N LYS A 156 20.33 -13.39 0.10
CA LYS A 156 21.57 -13.50 -0.68
C LYS A 156 21.70 -12.52 -1.85
N ASP A 157 20.58 -12.02 -2.37
CA ASP A 157 20.50 -11.31 -3.66
C ASP A 157 19.46 -10.18 -3.67
N PHE A 158 19.19 -9.59 -2.51
CA PHE A 158 18.24 -8.49 -2.35
C PHE A 158 18.54 -7.30 -3.29
N SER A 159 17.54 -6.91 -4.08
CA SER A 159 17.59 -5.81 -5.02
C SER A 159 17.03 -4.53 -4.40
N VAL A 160 17.91 -3.60 -4.01
CA VAL A 160 17.53 -2.32 -3.37
C VAL A 160 16.55 -1.52 -4.24
N GLY A 161 15.46 -1.04 -3.62
CA GLY A 161 14.41 -0.27 -4.27
C GLY A 161 13.47 -1.08 -5.17
N LEU A 162 13.68 -2.40 -5.27
CA LEU A 162 12.84 -3.33 -6.02
C LEU A 162 12.23 -4.38 -5.09
N ASP A 163 13.08 -5.05 -4.32
CA ASP A 163 12.67 -6.02 -3.30
C ASP A 163 12.30 -5.30 -2.01
N LYS A 164 11.45 -5.94 -1.20
CA LYS A 164 11.01 -5.41 0.09
C LYS A 164 11.13 -6.44 1.19
N ILE A 165 11.42 -5.96 2.40
CA ILE A 165 11.29 -6.71 3.64
C ILE A 165 10.00 -6.27 4.32
N ASP A 166 9.10 -7.21 4.54
CA ASP A 166 7.79 -6.97 5.11
C ASP A 166 7.75 -7.38 6.59
N VAL A 167 7.52 -6.39 7.45
CA VAL A 167 7.39 -6.54 8.90
C VAL A 167 6.02 -6.11 9.40
N SER A 168 5.06 -5.86 8.51
CA SER A 168 3.72 -5.35 8.85
C SER A 168 2.99 -6.26 9.84
N GLN A 169 3.08 -7.57 9.68
CA GLN A 169 2.45 -8.50 10.61
C GLN A 169 3.08 -8.47 12.01
N ILE A 170 4.39 -8.17 12.11
CA ILE A 170 5.03 -7.96 13.41
C ILE A 170 4.50 -6.65 14.03
N MET A 171 4.41 -5.57 13.24
CA MET A 171 3.86 -4.29 13.67
C MET A 171 2.43 -4.42 14.19
N ASP A 172 1.56 -5.07 13.42
CA ASP A 172 0.17 -5.35 13.76
C ASP A 172 0.04 -6.15 15.06
N SER A 173 0.91 -7.15 15.25
CA SER A 173 0.91 -7.96 16.48
C SER A 173 1.20 -7.13 17.75
N GLN A 174 1.83 -5.96 17.58
CA GLN A 174 2.15 -5.01 18.64
C GLN A 174 1.19 -3.81 18.68
N ASN A 175 0.18 -3.76 17.81
CA ASN A 175 -0.71 -2.60 17.58
C ASN A 175 0.07 -1.30 17.26
N LEU A 176 1.13 -1.41 16.47
CA LEU A 176 1.93 -0.26 16.04
C LEU A 176 1.38 0.27 14.72
N THR A 177 1.10 1.57 14.67
CA THR A 177 0.75 2.30 13.43
C THR A 177 1.71 3.47 13.31
N LEU A 178 2.89 3.19 12.76
CA LEU A 178 4.02 4.13 12.67
C LEU A 178 4.56 4.13 11.24
N SER A 179 5.04 5.28 10.78
CA SER A 179 5.87 5.35 9.56
C SER A 179 7.20 4.60 9.74
N PHE A 180 7.90 4.34 8.63
CA PHE A 180 9.26 3.77 8.68
C PHE A 180 10.18 4.62 9.58
N GLU A 181 10.18 5.94 9.37
CA GLU A 181 11.03 6.87 10.09
C GLU A 181 10.73 6.87 11.59
N GLU A 182 9.45 6.81 11.98
CA GLU A 182 9.04 6.70 13.38
C GLU A 182 9.41 5.34 13.98
N THR A 183 9.22 4.25 13.24
CA THR A 183 9.55 2.89 13.67
C THR A 183 11.05 2.77 13.96
N VAL A 184 11.90 3.37 13.13
CA VAL A 184 13.35 3.45 13.34
C VAL A 184 13.70 4.38 14.49
N ALA A 185 13.13 5.58 14.54
CA ALA A 185 13.43 6.57 15.59
C ALA A 185 13.03 6.07 16.99
N GLN A 186 11.94 5.32 17.08
CA GLN A 186 11.47 4.70 18.33
C GLN A 186 12.18 3.39 18.64
N GLY A 187 13.07 2.92 17.77
CA GLY A 187 13.94 1.76 18.00
C GLY A 187 13.26 0.41 17.80
N TYR A 188 12.06 0.37 17.22
CA TYR A 188 11.40 -0.89 16.86
C TYR A 188 12.12 -1.57 15.69
N LEU A 189 12.47 -0.81 14.66
CA LEU A 189 13.25 -1.31 13.52
C LEU A 189 14.68 -0.80 13.61
N GLN A 190 15.63 -1.72 13.76
CA GLN A 190 17.04 -1.42 14.00
C GLN A 190 17.91 -2.02 12.91
N PHE A 191 19.06 -1.38 12.66
CA PHE A 191 19.97 -1.81 11.60
C PHE A 191 21.41 -1.82 12.06
N GLY A 192 22.23 -2.63 11.41
CA GLY A 192 23.68 -2.55 11.57
C GLY A 192 24.42 -3.10 10.35
N SER A 193 25.75 -2.94 10.36
CA SER A 193 26.62 -3.40 9.29
C SER A 193 27.33 -4.69 9.68
N VAL A 194 27.61 -5.52 8.67
CA VAL A 194 28.57 -6.62 8.74
C VAL A 194 29.60 -6.49 7.61
N SER A 195 30.58 -7.40 7.56
CA SER A 195 31.66 -7.36 6.57
C SER A 195 31.19 -7.40 5.10
N ASN A 196 30.04 -8.03 4.83
CA ASN A 196 29.50 -8.18 3.48
C ASN A 196 27.99 -7.86 3.43
N GLY A 197 27.58 -6.74 4.02
CA GLY A 197 26.20 -6.28 3.97
C GLY A 197 25.71 -5.61 5.24
N GLY A 198 24.40 -5.58 5.42
CA GLY A 198 23.72 -5.05 6.59
C GLY A 198 22.78 -6.08 7.19
N TYR A 199 22.38 -5.88 8.44
CA TYR A 199 21.32 -6.67 9.05
C TYR A 199 20.17 -5.77 9.50
N VAL A 200 18.98 -6.35 9.54
CA VAL A 200 17.77 -5.77 10.12
C VAL A 200 17.38 -6.53 11.38
N GLN A 201 17.01 -5.78 12.41
CA GLN A 201 16.55 -6.24 13.70
C GLN A 201 15.18 -5.63 13.99
N PHE A 202 14.34 -6.40 14.67
CA PHE A 202 13.08 -5.89 15.19
C PHE A 202 13.02 -6.06 16.72
N ASP A 203 12.78 -4.96 17.41
CA ASP A 203 12.65 -4.88 18.86
C ASP A 203 11.20 -4.65 19.24
N LEU A 204 10.58 -5.59 19.95
CA LEU A 204 9.13 -5.56 20.19
C LEU A 204 8.68 -4.44 21.13
N ASP A 205 9.59 -3.91 21.96
CA ASP A 205 9.30 -2.84 22.92
C ASP A 205 10.04 -1.52 22.60
N GLY A 206 10.72 -1.47 21.46
CA GLY A 206 11.49 -0.33 21.00
C GLY A 206 12.49 0.19 22.06
N ASN A 207 12.80 1.49 22.00
CA ASN A 207 13.71 2.14 22.94
C ASN A 207 13.18 2.22 24.38
N ALA A 208 11.89 1.95 24.58
CA ALA A 208 11.24 2.07 25.90
C ALA A 208 11.48 0.84 26.78
N GLY A 209 11.78 -0.31 26.18
CA GLY A 209 11.98 -1.56 26.89
C GLY A 209 13.43 -1.95 27.14
N SER A 210 13.59 -3.10 27.79
CA SER A 210 14.90 -3.70 28.10
C SER A 210 15.23 -4.92 27.25
N ASN A 211 14.30 -5.35 26.40
CA ASN A 211 14.56 -6.41 25.46
C ASN A 211 15.55 -5.90 24.40
N ARG A 212 16.14 -6.85 23.69
CA ARG A 212 17.05 -6.53 22.59
C ARG A 212 16.35 -6.92 21.31
N GLY A 213 16.49 -6.06 20.30
CA GLY A 213 16.11 -6.38 18.93
C GLY A 213 16.59 -7.77 18.50
N ILE A 214 15.66 -8.54 17.94
CA ILE A 214 15.93 -9.86 17.37
C ILE A 214 16.28 -9.65 15.90
N THR A 215 17.39 -10.23 15.45
CA THR A 215 17.78 -10.15 14.03
C THR A 215 16.77 -10.90 13.20
N LEU A 216 16.14 -10.21 12.26
CA LEU A 216 15.27 -10.82 11.26
C LEU A 216 16.11 -11.39 10.12
N ALA A 217 16.90 -10.54 9.47
CA ALA A 217 17.69 -10.93 8.31
C ALA A 217 19.08 -10.30 8.32
N LEU A 218 20.05 -11.08 7.86
CA LEU A 218 21.27 -10.58 7.24
C LEU A 218 21.00 -10.41 5.74
N VAL A 219 21.32 -9.25 5.18
CA VAL A 219 21.18 -8.96 3.75
C VAL A 219 22.57 -8.83 3.14
N GLU A 220 22.99 -9.86 2.40
CA GLU A 220 24.32 -9.91 1.81
C GLU A 220 24.46 -8.94 0.64
N GLY A 221 25.62 -8.30 0.53
CA GLY A 221 25.93 -7.39 -0.58
C GLY A 221 25.24 -6.01 -0.52
N VAL A 222 24.31 -5.79 0.40
CA VAL A 222 23.62 -4.50 0.57
C VAL A 222 24.20 -3.75 1.76
N SER A 223 24.83 -2.59 1.52
CA SER A 223 25.35 -1.73 2.60
C SER A 223 24.23 -1.19 3.48
N LEU A 224 24.54 -0.91 4.75
CA LEU A 224 23.59 -0.32 5.71
C LEU A 224 22.86 0.91 5.15
N ASP A 225 23.58 1.85 4.54
CA ASP A 225 22.97 3.08 4.00
C ASP A 225 21.94 2.80 2.89
N ASN A 226 22.15 1.75 2.10
CA ASN A 226 21.24 1.35 1.04
C ASN A 226 20.09 0.48 1.58
N LEU A 227 20.35 -0.31 2.62
CA LEU A 227 19.35 -1.16 3.26
C LEU A 227 18.36 -0.30 4.04
N ASN A 228 18.83 0.63 4.88
CA ASN A 228 18.03 1.49 5.74
C ASN A 228 17.38 2.65 4.96
N GLN A 229 16.49 2.29 4.03
CA GLN A 229 15.71 3.21 3.22
C GLN A 229 14.25 2.75 3.25
N SER A 230 13.31 3.68 3.45
CA SER A 230 11.88 3.37 3.60
C SER A 230 11.30 2.59 2.42
N GLN A 231 11.79 2.83 1.20
CA GLN A 231 11.38 2.11 0.00
C GLN A 231 11.62 0.59 0.03
N ASN A 232 12.53 0.10 0.88
CA ASN A 232 12.86 -1.32 1.02
C ASN A 232 11.96 -2.06 2.02
N PHE A 233 11.00 -1.37 2.65
CA PHE A 233 10.20 -1.94 3.75
C PHE A 233 8.71 -1.82 3.52
N ILE A 234 7.98 -2.78 4.07
CA ILE A 234 6.52 -2.74 4.28
C ILE A 234 6.31 -2.84 5.80
N LEU A 235 5.54 -1.91 6.36
CA LEU A 235 5.25 -1.79 7.79
C LEU A 235 3.74 -1.73 8.02
#